data_AF-A0A0Q8N182-F1
#
_entry.id   AF-A0A0Q8N182-F1
#
_cell.length_a   1.000
_cell.length_b   1.000
_cell.length_c   1.000
_cell.angle_alpha   90.00
_cell.angle_beta   90.00
_cell.angle_gamma   90.00
#
_symmetry.space_group_name_H-M   'P 1'
#
loop_
_entity.id
_entity.type
_entity.pdbx_description
1 polymer ?
#
loop_
_entity_poly.entity_id
_entity_poly.type
_entity_poly.pdbx_seq_one_letter_code
_entity_poly.pdbx_strand_id
1 'polypeptide(L)'
;MTTKHPLSQRSQRRGAGASRFETVSFDRHELICFWIAAGQMPLRWEVFFKIMLLTAMRASELTGALWKDIDFNKGTWLVPDNPLAATRSFTMQEVPLSPYVTRLLNSLVRTDDLQVFDWRTVGNYQLARASMSLRDRMSAVCQHISPDRVIRAWNIATIRRTVSDWIKEDRGRVLAAIALRKAPQDKTYFWYHASSARRDALAAWEAYVLSLVRPNDC
;
A
#
# COMPACT_ATOMS: atom_id res chain seq x y z
N MET A 1 6.18 61.20 15.48
CA MET A 1 7.52 60.58 15.42
C MET A 1 7.41 59.22 16.07
N THR A 2 7.29 58.16 15.27
CA THR A 2 7.03 56.80 15.76
C THR A 2 8.16 55.90 15.30
N THR A 3 9.02 55.53 16.24
CA THR A 3 10.20 54.68 16.08
C THR A 3 9.78 53.23 15.81
N LYS A 4 10.12 52.71 14.63
CA LYS A 4 10.08 51.26 14.34
C LYS A 4 11.44 50.66 14.66
N HIS A 5 11.46 49.70 15.58
CA HIS A 5 12.61 48.82 15.83
C HIS A 5 12.75 47.80 14.69
N PRO A 6 13.96 47.57 14.13
CA PRO A 6 14.17 46.57 13.10
C PRO A 6 14.63 45.25 13.73
N LEU A 7 13.81 44.20 13.66
CA LEU A 7 14.25 42.85 13.95
C LEU A 7 14.60 42.12 12.65
N SER A 8 15.91 41.89 12.52
CA SER A 8 16.52 40.62 12.15
C SER A 8 16.04 39.96 10.84
N GLN A 9 16.83 40.22 9.79
CA GLN A 9 17.04 39.28 8.71
C GLN A 9 17.57 37.94 9.28
N ARG A 10 16.76 36.89 9.20
CA ARG A 10 17.25 35.50 9.27
C ARG A 10 16.67 34.69 8.11
N SER A 11 17.46 34.66 7.05
CA SER A 11 17.74 33.48 6.21
C SER A 11 16.54 32.65 5.76
N GLN A 12 15.86 33.13 4.72
CA GLN A 12 15.30 32.25 3.70
C GLN A 12 16.44 31.49 3.01
N ARG A 13 16.74 30.29 3.50
CA ARG A 13 17.29 29.23 2.66
C ARG A 13 16.16 28.26 2.35
N ARG A 14 15.34 28.62 1.36
CA ARG A 14 14.41 27.68 0.73
C ARG A 14 15.26 26.67 -0.05
N GLY A 15 15.39 25.47 0.49
CA GLY A 15 15.90 24.32 -0.25
C GLY A 15 15.01 24.09 -1.47
N ALA A 16 15.65 23.99 -2.62
CA ALA A 16 15.02 23.77 -3.91
C ALA A 16 14.27 22.44 -3.96
N GLY A 17 13.00 22.50 -4.39
CA GLY A 17 12.42 21.55 -5.34
C GLY A 17 12.31 20.07 -4.94
N ALA A 18 11.66 19.73 -3.82
CA ALA A 18 10.96 18.46 -3.77
C ALA A 18 9.62 18.64 -4.51
N SER A 19 9.54 18.21 -5.77
CA SER A 19 8.25 18.07 -6.45
C SER A 19 7.38 17.15 -5.62
N ARG A 20 6.45 17.73 -4.86
CA ARG A 20 5.48 16.99 -4.08
C ARG A 20 4.50 16.43 -5.09
N PHE A 21 4.75 15.21 -5.55
CA PHE A 21 3.77 14.47 -6.35
C PHE A 21 2.43 14.56 -5.64
N GLU A 22 1.44 15.16 -6.30
CA GLU A 22 0.07 15.10 -5.83
C GLU A 22 -0.29 13.61 -5.77
N THR A 23 -0.59 13.11 -4.57
CA THR A 23 -0.82 11.67 -4.39
C THR A 23 -2.25 11.37 -4.82
N VAL A 24 -2.42 11.04 -6.10
CA VAL A 24 -3.72 10.73 -6.68
C VAL A 24 -3.91 9.23 -6.83
N SER A 25 -5.12 8.72 -6.58
CA SER A 25 -5.47 7.30 -6.71
C SER A 25 -5.43 6.82 -8.15
N PHE A 26 -5.05 5.56 -8.37
CA PHE A 26 -5.14 4.92 -9.68
C PHE A 26 -6.59 4.80 -10.14
N ASP A 27 -6.82 5.00 -11.43
CA ASP A 27 -8.08 4.62 -12.06
C ASP A 27 -8.09 3.14 -12.53
N ARG A 28 -9.19 2.70 -13.12
CA ARG A 28 -9.38 1.32 -13.60
C ARG A 28 -8.27 0.84 -14.53
N HIS A 29 -7.83 1.66 -15.48
CA HIS A 29 -6.79 1.28 -16.45
C HIS A 29 -5.42 1.22 -15.78
N GLU A 30 -5.11 2.22 -14.96
CA GLU A 30 -3.87 2.25 -14.19
C GLU A 30 -3.77 1.05 -13.24
N LEU A 31 -4.89 0.57 -12.67
CA LEU A 31 -4.95 -0.67 -11.89
C LEU A 31 -4.60 -1.91 -12.71
N ILE A 32 -5.13 -2.03 -13.94
CA ILE A 32 -4.80 -3.13 -14.86
C ILE A 32 -3.32 -3.09 -15.21
N CYS A 33 -2.79 -1.93 -15.59
CA CYS A 33 -1.38 -1.78 -15.92
C CYS A 33 -0.48 -2.10 -14.72
N PHE A 34 -0.83 -1.60 -13.53
CA PHE A 34 -0.09 -1.88 -12.30
C PHE A 34 -0.03 -3.38 -12.04
N TRP A 35 -1.15 -4.07 -12.18
CA TRP A 35 -1.22 -5.51 -11.93
C TRP A 35 -0.36 -6.33 -12.88
N ILE A 36 -0.44 -6.03 -14.18
CA ILE A 36 0.37 -6.68 -15.22
C ILE A 36 1.85 -6.36 -15.00
N ALA A 37 2.19 -5.09 -14.75
CA ALA A 37 3.57 -4.65 -14.52
C ALA A 37 4.18 -5.31 -13.27
N ALA A 38 3.41 -5.45 -12.19
CA ALA A 38 3.83 -6.21 -11.02
C ALA A 38 4.10 -7.68 -11.36
N GLY A 39 3.26 -8.30 -12.21
CA GLY A 39 3.45 -9.67 -12.71
C GLY A 39 4.68 -9.87 -13.61
N GLN A 40 5.28 -8.80 -14.11
CA GLN A 40 6.54 -8.85 -14.87
C GLN A 40 7.78 -8.66 -13.99
N MET A 41 7.60 -8.47 -12.68
CA MET A 41 8.70 -8.36 -11.73
C MET A 41 9.14 -9.75 -11.25
N PRO A 42 10.35 -9.89 -10.67
CA PRO A 42 10.71 -11.10 -9.94
C PRO A 42 9.63 -11.43 -8.89
N LEU A 43 9.29 -12.71 -8.75
CA LEU A 43 8.14 -13.20 -7.95
C LEU A 43 8.00 -12.53 -6.58
N ARG A 44 9.11 -12.32 -5.87
CA ARG A 44 9.10 -11.66 -4.56
C ARG A 44 8.54 -10.23 -4.62
N TRP A 45 8.92 -9.45 -5.63
CA TRP A 45 8.42 -8.09 -5.83
C TRP A 45 7.00 -8.08 -6.39
N GLU A 46 6.66 -9.02 -7.26
CA GLU A 46 5.27 -9.21 -7.71
C GLU A 46 4.34 -9.39 -6.50
N VAL A 47 4.64 -10.38 -5.65
CA VAL A 47 3.85 -10.69 -4.46
C VAL A 47 3.83 -9.50 -3.50
N PHE A 48 4.97 -8.83 -3.28
CA PHE A 48 5.06 -7.65 -2.42
C PHE A 48 4.08 -6.55 -2.86
N PHE A 49 4.13 -6.13 -4.12
CA PHE A 49 3.29 -5.03 -4.62
C PHE A 49 1.82 -5.43 -4.76
N LYS A 50 1.51 -6.67 -5.15
CA LYS A 50 0.13 -7.17 -5.17
C LYS A 50 -0.47 -7.25 -3.78
N ILE A 51 0.29 -7.70 -2.77
CA ILE A 51 -0.17 -7.68 -1.38
C ILE A 51 -0.43 -6.25 -0.92
N MET A 52 0.47 -5.29 -1.18
CA MET A 52 0.23 -3.88 -0.86
C MET A 52 -1.09 -3.37 -1.47
N LEU A 53 -1.34 -3.72 -2.72
CA LEU A 53 -2.56 -3.32 -3.41
C LEU A 53 -3.79 -3.96 -2.75
N LEU A 54 -3.77 -5.26 -2.45
CA LEU A 54 -4.95 -5.99 -1.98
C LEU A 54 -5.26 -5.78 -0.48
N THR A 55 -4.24 -5.55 0.36
CA THR A 55 -4.42 -5.45 1.82
C THR A 55 -4.27 -4.02 2.36
N ALA A 56 -3.98 -3.08 1.47
CA ALA A 56 -3.60 -1.71 1.80
C ALA A 56 -2.41 -1.60 2.77
N MET A 57 -1.61 -2.65 2.99
CA MET A 57 -0.46 -2.60 3.92
C MET A 57 0.57 -1.56 3.48
N ARG A 58 1.27 -0.97 4.47
CA ARG A 58 2.39 -0.06 4.22
C ARG A 58 3.60 -0.89 3.79
N ALA A 59 4.45 -0.32 2.93
CA ALA A 59 5.69 -0.99 2.54
C ALA A 59 6.56 -1.32 3.77
N SER A 60 6.63 -0.42 4.76
CA SER A 60 7.37 -0.65 6.01
C SER A 60 6.85 -1.83 6.84
N GLU A 61 5.56 -2.16 6.75
CA GLU A 61 4.98 -3.33 7.43
C GLU A 61 5.40 -4.62 6.71
N LEU A 62 5.42 -4.61 5.38
CA LEU A 62 5.85 -5.76 4.59
C LEU A 62 7.37 -5.98 4.62
N THR A 63 8.18 -4.92 4.70
CA THR A 63 9.65 -5.09 4.82
C THR A 63 10.07 -5.65 6.18
N GLY A 64 9.25 -5.48 7.22
CA GLY A 64 9.48 -6.03 8.57
C GLY A 64 8.70 -7.32 8.85
N ALA A 65 8.10 -7.90 7.82
CA ALA A 65 7.22 -9.05 7.88
C ALA A 65 7.92 -10.34 8.36
N LEU A 66 7.35 -11.00 9.38
CA LEU A 66 7.80 -12.33 9.82
C LEU A 66 6.75 -13.40 9.52
N TRP A 67 7.20 -14.60 9.14
CA TRP A 67 6.30 -15.73 8.88
C TRP A 67 5.46 -16.12 10.10
N LYS A 68 6.04 -16.00 11.30
CA LYS A 68 5.36 -16.31 12.58
C LYS A 68 4.17 -15.39 12.89
N ASP A 69 4.09 -14.23 12.23
CA ASP A 69 3.00 -13.27 12.45
C ASP A 69 1.78 -13.56 11.54
N ILE A 70 1.88 -14.57 10.67
CA ILE A 70 0.84 -15.00 9.75
C ILE A 70 0.19 -16.28 10.26
N ASP A 71 -1.11 -16.21 10.55
CA ASP A 71 -1.95 -17.38 10.81
C ASP A 71 -2.72 -17.71 9.53
N PHE A 72 -2.20 -18.68 8.78
CA PHE A 72 -2.80 -19.15 7.53
C PHE A 72 -4.14 -19.87 7.74
N ASN A 73 -4.37 -20.46 8.92
CA ASN A 73 -5.62 -21.15 9.23
C ASN A 73 -6.74 -20.14 9.47
N LYS A 74 -6.45 -19.06 10.19
CA LYS A 74 -7.41 -17.96 10.41
C LYS A 74 -7.50 -16.98 9.26
N GLY A 75 -6.54 -17.01 8.32
CA GLY A 75 -6.42 -16.05 7.25
C GLY A 75 -6.23 -14.65 7.81
N THR A 76 -5.21 -14.49 8.67
CA THR A 76 -4.92 -13.24 9.38
C THR A 76 -3.43 -13.01 9.48
N TRP A 77 -3.01 -11.75 9.41
CA TRP A 77 -1.63 -11.32 9.60
C TRP A 77 -1.58 -10.23 10.67
N LEU A 78 -0.87 -10.50 11.77
CA LEU A 78 -0.61 -9.51 12.81
C LEU A 78 0.55 -8.59 12.40
N VAL A 79 0.32 -7.28 12.37
CA VAL A 79 1.37 -6.30 12.07
C VAL A 79 1.44 -5.20 13.12
N PRO A 80 2.64 -4.69 13.44
CA PRO A 80 2.78 -3.54 14.32
C PRO A 80 2.27 -2.26 13.63
N ASP A 81 1.50 -1.43 14.34
CA ASP A 81 0.98 -0.17 13.78
C ASP A 81 2.11 0.84 13.41
N ASN A 82 3.26 0.76 14.08
CA ASN A 82 4.45 1.51 13.72
C ASN A 82 5.75 0.75 14.10
N PRO A 83 6.41 0.06 13.16
CA PRO A 83 7.67 -0.65 13.46
C PRO A 83 8.86 0.28 13.78
N LEU A 84 8.73 1.60 13.56
CA LEU A 84 9.80 2.60 13.78
C LEU A 84 9.61 3.44 15.05
N ALA A 85 8.52 3.27 15.80
CA ALA A 85 8.30 4.01 17.06
C ALA A 85 9.03 3.32 18.21
N ALA A 86 10.28 3.69 18.45
CA ALA A 86 11.12 3.16 19.54
C ALA A 86 10.59 3.42 20.97
N THR A 87 9.43 4.09 21.14
CA THR A 87 9.01 4.69 22.42
C THR A 87 7.54 4.50 22.79
N ARG A 88 6.76 3.69 22.07
CA ARG A 88 5.36 3.38 22.44
C ARG A 88 5.08 1.90 22.31
N SER A 89 4.42 1.32 23.32
CA SER A 89 3.87 -0.03 23.28
C SER A 89 3.19 -0.28 21.93
N PHE A 90 3.71 -1.23 21.15
CA PHE A 90 3.17 -1.53 19.83
C PHE A 90 1.77 -2.12 20.02
N THR A 91 0.75 -1.48 19.44
CA THR A 91 -0.53 -2.15 19.25
C THR A 91 -0.42 -2.99 17.99
N MET A 92 -0.54 -4.31 18.15
CA MET A 92 -0.64 -5.22 17.02
C MET A 92 -2.01 -5.05 16.39
N GLN A 93 -2.03 -4.97 15.07
CA GLN A 93 -3.27 -4.88 14.31
C GLN A 93 -3.36 -6.04 13.34
N GLU A 94 -4.56 -6.60 13.24
CA GLU A 94 -4.83 -7.71 12.33
C GLU A 94 -5.12 -7.21 10.91
N VAL A 95 -4.50 -7.83 9.92
CA VAL A 95 -4.81 -7.68 8.51
C VAL A 95 -5.46 -8.98 8.04
N PRO A 96 -6.72 -8.97 7.60
CA PRO A 96 -7.35 -10.17 7.07
C PRO A 96 -6.70 -10.55 5.74
N LEU A 97 -6.44 -11.83 5.56
CA LEU A 97 -5.93 -12.43 4.35
C LEU A 97 -7.07 -13.14 3.64
N SER A 98 -7.31 -12.76 2.39
CA SER A 98 -8.20 -13.49 1.51
C SER A 98 -7.55 -14.81 1.05
N PRO A 99 -8.33 -15.74 0.49
CA PRO A 99 -7.76 -16.91 -0.16
C PRO A 99 -6.76 -16.56 -1.28
N TYR A 100 -6.94 -15.45 -1.99
CA TYR A 100 -6.03 -15.03 -3.06
C TYR A 100 -4.69 -14.54 -2.48
N VAL A 101 -4.71 -13.68 -1.46
CA VAL A 101 -3.51 -13.20 -0.77
C VAL A 101 -2.76 -14.37 -0.11
N THR A 102 -3.47 -15.33 0.49
CA THR A 102 -2.86 -16.55 1.03
C THR A 102 -2.13 -17.35 -0.06
N ARG A 103 -2.70 -17.47 -1.26
CA ARG A 103 -2.02 -18.14 -2.38
C ARG A 103 -0.78 -17.38 -2.84
N LEU A 104 -0.83 -16.04 -2.91
CA LEU A 104 0.35 -15.23 -3.22
C LEU A 104 1.47 -15.47 -2.21
N LEU A 105 1.16 -15.45 -0.91
CA LEU A 105 2.12 -15.72 0.16
C LEU A 105 2.72 -17.13 0.06
N ASN A 106 1.89 -18.14 -0.19
CA ASN A 106 2.35 -19.52 -0.33
C ASN A 106 3.17 -19.77 -1.60
N SER A 107 3.12 -18.88 -2.59
CA SER A 107 3.97 -18.98 -3.79
C SER A 107 5.43 -18.57 -3.54
N LEU A 108 5.69 -17.86 -2.44
CA LEU A 108 7.05 -17.44 -2.09
C LEU A 108 7.88 -18.64 -1.65
N VAL A 109 9.06 -18.80 -2.26
CA VAL A 109 10.09 -19.69 -1.75
C VAL A 109 10.59 -19.13 -0.42
N ARG A 110 10.48 -19.93 0.65
CA ARG A 110 11.03 -19.59 1.97
C ARG A 110 12.55 -19.69 1.90
N THR A 111 13.20 -18.54 1.77
CA THR A 111 14.65 -18.41 1.80
C THR A 111 15.19 -18.11 3.20
N ASP A 112 14.29 -17.75 4.11
CA ASP A 112 14.52 -17.49 5.53
C ASP A 112 13.25 -17.98 6.26
N ASP A 113 13.43 -18.68 7.38
CA ASP A 113 12.33 -19.14 8.24
C ASP A 113 11.74 -17.99 9.07
N LEU A 114 12.46 -16.89 9.20
CA LEU A 114 12.05 -15.71 9.96
C LEU A 114 11.26 -14.73 9.09
N GLN A 115 11.87 -14.19 8.02
CA GLN A 115 11.30 -13.08 7.25
C GLN A 115 10.50 -13.55 6.02
N VAL A 116 9.31 -12.96 5.81
CA VAL A 116 8.50 -13.19 4.60
C VAL A 116 9.20 -12.58 3.38
N PHE A 117 9.71 -11.37 3.56
CA PHE A 117 10.49 -10.65 2.57
C PHE A 117 11.86 -10.35 3.18
N ASP A 118 12.89 -11.11 2.81
CA ASP A 118 14.24 -10.96 3.33
C ASP A 118 14.76 -9.51 3.12
N TRP A 119 15.24 -8.87 4.18
CA TRP A 119 15.81 -7.52 4.18
C TRP A 119 16.93 -7.33 3.13
N ARG A 120 17.70 -8.38 2.82
CA ARG A 120 18.73 -8.34 1.76
C ARG A 120 18.12 -8.15 0.38
N THR A 121 16.87 -8.62 0.23
CA THR A 121 16.11 -8.54 -1.02
C THR A 121 15.14 -7.35 -1.07
N VAL A 122 14.62 -6.87 0.08
CA VAL A 122 13.61 -5.80 0.13
C VAL A 122 13.94 -4.60 1.03
N GLY A 123 15.21 -4.38 1.38
CA GLY A 123 15.65 -3.18 2.11
C GLY A 123 15.29 -1.86 1.41
N ASN A 124 15.40 -0.73 2.12
CA ASN A 124 14.96 0.59 1.62
C ASN A 124 15.53 0.94 0.23
N TYR A 125 16.80 0.62 -0.01
CA TYR A 125 17.44 0.84 -1.31
C TYR A 125 16.83 -0.04 -2.40
N GLN A 126 16.63 -1.34 -2.11
CA GLN A 126 16.04 -2.29 -3.04
C GLN A 126 14.58 -1.94 -3.33
N LEU A 127 13.80 -1.51 -2.33
CA LEU A 127 12.43 -1.03 -2.49
C LEU A 127 12.37 0.21 -3.40
N ALA A 128 13.30 1.16 -3.25
CA ALA A 128 13.36 2.33 -4.13
C ALA A 128 13.64 1.92 -5.59
N ARG A 129 14.60 1.01 -5.81
CA ARG A 129 14.92 0.45 -7.14
C ARG A 129 13.74 -0.33 -7.74
N ALA A 130 13.10 -1.18 -6.94
CA ALA A 130 11.93 -1.95 -7.36
C ALA A 130 10.75 -1.03 -7.70
N SER A 131 10.54 0.04 -6.94
CA SER A 131 9.48 1.02 -7.22
C SER A 131 9.74 1.82 -8.49
N MET A 132 11.00 2.15 -8.80
CA MET A 132 11.35 2.73 -10.09
C MET A 132 11.07 1.74 -11.22
N SER A 133 11.55 0.50 -11.10
CA SER A 133 11.32 -0.53 -12.11
C SER A 133 9.82 -0.81 -12.33
N LEU A 134 9.01 -0.81 -11.27
CA LEU A 134 7.56 -0.98 -11.38
C LEU A 134 6.91 0.19 -12.12
N ARG A 135 7.36 1.44 -11.87
CA ARG A 135 6.88 2.60 -12.62
C ARG A 135 7.20 2.50 -14.11
N ASP A 136 8.43 2.15 -14.44
CA ASP A 136 8.87 2.03 -15.84
C ASP A 136 8.07 0.93 -16.56
N ARG A 137 7.89 -0.22 -15.91
CA ARG A 137 7.06 -1.34 -16.44
C ARG A 137 5.60 -0.95 -16.58
N MET A 138 5.02 -0.32 -15.57
CA MET A 138 3.64 0.17 -15.63
C MET A 138 3.48 1.19 -16.76
N SER A 139 4.48 2.05 -16.97
CA SER A 139 4.50 3.00 -18.09
C SER A 139 4.45 2.29 -19.43
N ALA A 140 5.32 1.31 -19.64
CA ALA A 140 5.37 0.53 -20.87
C ALA A 140 4.06 -0.25 -21.11
N VAL A 141 3.51 -0.89 -20.07
CA VAL A 141 2.25 -1.64 -20.17
C VAL A 141 1.09 -0.72 -20.53
N CYS A 142 0.95 0.42 -19.86
CA CYS A 142 -0.13 1.36 -20.16
C CYS A 142 0.02 2.00 -21.54
N GLN A 143 1.23 2.32 -21.98
CA GLN A 143 1.46 2.79 -23.36
C GLN A 143 1.10 1.72 -24.39
N HIS A 144 1.31 0.45 -24.07
CA HIS A 144 0.93 -0.64 -24.96
C HIS A 144 -0.60 -0.85 -25.03
N ILE A 145 -1.29 -0.78 -23.89
CA ILE A 145 -2.75 -0.97 -23.81
C ILE A 145 -3.51 0.25 -24.34
N SER A 146 -3.04 1.46 -24.03
CA SER A 146 -3.65 2.73 -24.44
C SER A 146 -2.58 3.76 -24.78
N PRO A 147 -2.06 3.79 -26.04
CA PRO A 147 -0.96 4.68 -26.44
C PRO A 147 -1.22 6.16 -26.20
N ASP A 148 -2.46 6.61 -26.34
CA ASP A 148 -2.85 8.03 -26.23
C ASP A 148 -2.99 8.50 -24.77
N ARG A 149 -2.86 7.59 -23.81
CA ARG A 149 -3.15 7.88 -22.41
C ARG A 149 -1.90 8.29 -21.65
N VAL A 150 -1.90 9.53 -21.16
CA VAL A 150 -0.87 10.01 -20.22
C VAL A 150 -1.10 9.39 -18.85
N ILE A 151 -0.09 8.67 -18.36
CA ILE A 151 -0.09 8.08 -17.02
C ILE A 151 0.38 9.13 -16.03
N ARG A 152 -0.34 9.28 -14.93
CA ARG A 152 0.03 10.27 -13.92
C ARG A 152 1.23 9.77 -13.13
N ALA A 153 2.09 10.71 -12.73
CA ALA A 153 3.19 10.39 -11.84
C ALA A 153 2.64 9.89 -10.49
N TRP A 154 3.22 8.81 -9.97
CA TRP A 154 2.76 8.17 -8.74
C TRP A 154 3.92 7.65 -7.88
N ASN A 155 3.63 7.35 -6.62
CA ASN A 155 4.59 6.81 -5.65
C ASN A 155 3.98 5.66 -4.84
N ILE A 156 4.75 4.99 -3.98
CA ILE A 156 4.25 3.85 -3.18
C ILE A 156 3.00 4.20 -2.35
N ALA A 157 2.88 5.43 -1.85
CA ALA A 157 1.70 5.86 -1.08
C ALA A 157 0.43 5.91 -1.94
N THR A 158 0.57 6.06 -3.26
CA THR A 158 -0.54 6.00 -4.23
C THR A 158 -1.26 4.66 -4.17
N ILE A 159 -0.55 3.55 -3.97
CA ILE A 159 -1.15 2.20 -3.88
C ILE A 159 -2.19 2.17 -2.75
N ARG A 160 -1.76 2.50 -1.53
CA ARG A 160 -2.64 2.52 -0.35
C ARG A 160 -3.70 3.60 -0.43
N ARG A 161 -3.42 4.73 -1.08
CA ARG A 161 -4.40 5.80 -1.34
C ARG A 161 -5.51 5.32 -2.26
N THR A 162 -5.17 4.57 -3.29
CA THR A 162 -6.11 3.97 -4.26
C THR A 162 -7.12 3.08 -3.54
N VAL A 163 -6.64 2.15 -2.70
CA VAL A 163 -7.53 1.31 -1.88
C VAL A 163 -8.42 2.17 -0.98
N SER A 164 -7.83 3.20 -0.34
CA SER A 164 -8.57 4.10 0.55
C SER A 164 -9.68 4.85 -0.16
N ASP A 165 -9.43 5.36 -1.35
CA ASP A 165 -10.41 6.19 -2.05
C ASP A 165 -11.51 5.33 -2.67
N TRP A 166 -11.17 4.15 -3.19
CA TRP A 166 -12.17 3.20 -3.65
C TRP A 166 -13.10 2.76 -2.51
N ILE A 167 -12.57 2.37 -1.34
CA ILE A 167 -13.42 1.97 -0.19
C ILE A 167 -14.25 3.16 0.32
N LYS A 168 -13.74 4.40 0.24
CA LYS A 168 -14.53 5.59 0.63
C LYS A 168 -15.74 5.78 -0.29
N GLU A 169 -15.54 5.54 -1.58
CA GLU A 169 -16.58 5.67 -2.59
C GLU A 169 -17.61 4.53 -2.48
N ASP A 170 -17.15 3.29 -2.37
CA ASP A 170 -18.01 2.09 -2.29
C ASP A 170 -18.74 1.97 -0.94
N ARG A 171 -18.04 2.28 0.17
CA ARG A 171 -18.49 1.91 1.53
C ARG A 171 -18.48 3.06 2.53
N GLY A 172 -18.07 4.25 2.12
CA GLY A 172 -18.00 5.42 2.99
C GLY A 172 -16.70 5.54 3.80
N ARG A 173 -16.51 6.75 4.36
CA ARG A 173 -15.25 7.17 5.00
C ARG A 173 -14.87 6.37 6.24
N VAL A 174 -15.85 5.93 7.04
CA VAL A 174 -15.62 5.18 8.27
C VAL A 174 -15.03 3.80 7.95
N LEU A 175 -15.62 3.08 6.99
CA LEU A 175 -15.12 1.77 6.57
C LEU A 175 -13.75 1.87 5.91
N ALA A 176 -13.48 2.92 5.14
CA ALA A 176 -12.13 3.16 4.63
C ALA A 176 -11.10 3.40 5.75
N ALA A 177 -11.46 4.11 6.82
CA ALA A 177 -10.58 4.29 7.97
C ALA A 177 -10.31 2.94 8.69
N ILE A 178 -11.36 2.13 8.91
CA ILE A 178 -11.27 0.77 9.49
C ILE A 178 -10.38 -0.15 8.64
N ALA A 179 -10.60 -0.17 7.32
CA ALA A 179 -9.86 -0.99 6.38
C ALA A 179 -8.37 -0.65 6.40
N LEU A 180 -8.06 0.65 6.39
CA LEU A 180 -6.70 1.15 6.48
C LEU A 180 -6.13 1.15 7.90
N ARG A 181 -6.88 0.70 8.91
CA ARG A 181 -6.43 0.70 10.32
C ARG A 181 -6.03 2.10 10.81
N LYS A 182 -6.75 3.13 10.34
CA LYS A 182 -6.67 4.49 10.84
C LYS A 182 -7.70 4.64 11.95
N ALA A 183 -7.31 5.20 13.09
CA ALA A 183 -8.26 5.52 14.14
C ALA A 183 -9.31 6.52 13.59
N PRO A 184 -10.61 6.18 13.54
CA PRO A 184 -11.66 7.13 13.25
C PRO A 184 -11.76 8.13 14.40
N GLN A 185 -12.40 9.27 14.13
CA GLN A 185 -12.63 10.26 15.18
C GLN A 185 -13.60 9.74 16.26
N ASP A 186 -14.54 8.86 15.90
CA ASP A 186 -15.45 8.17 16.83
C ASP A 186 -14.94 6.79 17.25
N LYS A 187 -14.57 6.66 18.53
CA LYS A 187 -13.87 5.48 19.08
C LYS A 187 -14.77 4.29 19.42
N THR A 188 -16.08 4.48 19.65
CA THR A 188 -16.93 3.47 20.30
C THR A 188 -17.41 2.36 19.34
N TYR A 189 -17.87 2.71 18.13
CA TYR A 189 -18.27 1.71 17.12
C TYR A 189 -17.07 0.99 16.48
N PHE A 190 -15.89 1.62 16.53
CA PHE A 190 -14.68 1.15 15.87
C PHE A 190 -14.21 -0.22 16.35
N TRP A 191 -14.29 -0.52 17.65
CA TRP A 191 -13.63 -1.72 18.18
C TRP A 191 -14.44 -3.01 18.04
N TYR A 192 -15.77 -2.94 18.09
CA TYR A 192 -16.61 -4.15 18.13
C TYR A 192 -16.78 -4.82 16.76
N HIS A 193 -16.79 -4.04 15.68
CA HIS A 193 -16.98 -4.55 14.31
C HIS A 193 -15.79 -4.32 13.39
N ALA A 194 -14.68 -3.76 13.88
CA ALA A 194 -13.53 -3.43 13.03
C ALA A 194 -13.00 -4.63 12.24
N SER A 195 -12.93 -5.82 12.83
CA SER A 195 -12.32 -6.98 12.18
C SER A 195 -13.17 -7.52 11.03
N SER A 196 -14.48 -7.73 11.25
CA SER A 196 -15.40 -8.17 10.19
C SER A 196 -15.57 -7.10 9.12
N ALA A 197 -15.80 -5.84 9.52
CA ALA A 197 -15.95 -4.74 8.59
C ALA A 197 -14.68 -4.49 7.74
N ARG A 198 -13.48 -4.66 8.32
CA ARG A 198 -12.21 -4.63 7.59
C ARG A 198 -12.11 -5.77 6.59
N ARG A 199 -12.46 -6.99 7.01
CA ARG A 199 -12.45 -8.18 6.14
C ARG A 199 -13.37 -7.98 4.95
N ASP A 200 -14.60 -7.53 5.18
CA ASP A 200 -15.59 -7.30 4.14
C ASP A 200 -15.16 -6.20 3.15
N ALA A 201 -14.62 -5.08 3.65
CA ALA A 201 -14.16 -3.99 2.80
C ALA A 201 -12.96 -4.38 1.94
N LEU A 202 -11.97 -5.07 2.50
CA LEU A 202 -10.80 -5.54 1.74
C LEU A 202 -11.16 -6.69 0.79
N ALA A 203 -12.10 -7.56 1.16
CA ALA A 203 -12.59 -8.61 0.28
C ALA A 203 -13.34 -8.04 -0.95
N ALA A 204 -14.16 -7.01 -0.75
CA ALA A 204 -14.85 -6.33 -1.85
C ALA A 204 -13.87 -5.61 -2.78
N TRP A 205 -12.87 -4.93 -2.21
CA TRP A 205 -11.79 -4.32 -2.98
C TRP A 205 -11.01 -5.36 -3.79
N GLU A 206 -10.64 -6.49 -3.18
CA GLU A 206 -9.97 -7.58 -3.88
C GLU A 206 -10.84 -8.11 -5.03
N ALA A 207 -12.13 -8.36 -4.79
CA ALA A 207 -13.04 -8.84 -5.81
C ALA A 207 -13.11 -7.88 -7.01
N TYR A 208 -13.15 -6.57 -6.74
CA TYR A 208 -13.08 -5.54 -7.77
C TYR A 208 -11.75 -5.58 -8.54
N VAL A 209 -10.60 -5.56 -7.87
CA VAL A 209 -9.29 -5.62 -8.56
C VAL A 209 -9.19 -6.88 -9.42
N LEU A 210 -9.62 -8.03 -8.87
CA LEU A 210 -9.57 -9.31 -9.58
C LEU A 210 -10.54 -9.37 -10.76
N SER A 211 -11.68 -8.68 -10.73
CA SER A 211 -12.59 -8.60 -11.89
C SER A 211 -12.02 -7.75 -13.03
N LEU A 212 -11.06 -6.86 -12.75
CA LEU A 212 -10.37 -6.08 -13.78
C LEU A 212 -9.27 -6.86 -14.52
N VAL A 213 -8.65 -7.82 -13.84
CA VAL A 213 -7.38 -8.43 -14.27
C VAL A 213 -7.44 -9.93 -14.51
N ARG A 214 -8.50 -10.59 -14.04
CA ARG A 214 -8.82 -11.94 -14.51
C ARG A 214 -9.42 -11.82 -15.90
N PRO A 215 -9.03 -12.69 -16.85
CA PRO A 215 -9.68 -12.72 -18.15
C PRO A 215 -11.10 -13.25 -17.95
N ASN A 216 -12.05 -12.33 -17.75
CA ASN A 216 -13.43 -12.58 -18.09
C ASN A 216 -13.61 -11.94 -19.47
N ASP A 217 -13.82 -12.78 -20.47
CA ASP A 217 -14.16 -12.45 -21.86
C ASP A 217 -13.01 -11.85 -22.70
N CYS A 218 -12.00 -12.69 -22.97
CA CYS A 218 -11.37 -12.68 -24.30
C CYS A 218 -12.26 -13.46 -25.27
#